data_AF-A0A8T4NB16-F1
#
_entry.id   AF-A0A8T4NB16-F1
#
_cell.length_a   1.000
_cell.length_b   1.000
_cell.length_c   1.000
_cell.angle_alpha   90.00
_cell.angle_beta   90.00
_cell.angle_gamma   90.00
#
_symmetry.space_group_name_H-M   'P 1'
#
loop_
_entity.id
_entity.type
_entity.pdbx_description
1 polymer ?
#
loop_
_entity_poly.entity_id
_entity_poly.type
_entity_poly.pdbx_seq_one_letter_code
_entity_poly.pdbx_strand_id
1 'polypeptide(L)' 'MPKKDLKRFKAETVVVKGTITSDQRNAIGELVGVLGSSEQDVVGKILTLWLYNEGFLKNIKGGTK' A
#
# COMPACT_ATOMS: atom_id res chain seq x y z
N MET A 1 4.86 -31.66 20.39
CA MET A 1 4.80 -30.19 20.23
C MET A 1 4.07 -29.86 18.94
N PRO A 2 2.96 -29.11 18.97
CA PRO A 2 2.28 -28.70 17.75
C PRO A 2 3.12 -27.59 17.07
N LYS A 3 3.44 -27.79 15.79
CA LYS A 3 4.16 -26.82 14.95
C LYS A 3 3.27 -25.60 14.75
N LYS A 4 3.41 -24.61 15.63
CA LYS A 4 2.69 -23.33 15.56
C LYS A 4 2.92 -22.69 14.20
N ASP A 5 1.83 -22.41 13.51
CA ASP A 5 1.75 -21.95 12.13
C ASP A 5 2.65 -20.73 11.83
N LEU A 6 3.83 -20.97 11.27
CA LEU A 6 4.71 -19.93 10.69
C LEU A 6 4.17 -19.38 9.34
N LYS A 7 2.90 -19.64 8.99
CA LYS A 7 2.32 -19.38 7.65
C LYS A 7 1.53 -18.08 7.51
N ARG A 8 1.54 -17.16 8.48
CA ARG A 8 0.78 -15.89 8.41
C ARG A 8 1.69 -14.66 8.48
N PHE A 9 2.50 -14.38 7.45
CA PHE A 9 3.16 -13.07 7.34
C PHE A 9 3.37 -12.58 5.89
N LYS A 10 2.58 -13.05 4.91
CA LYS A 10 2.41 -12.27 3.68
C LYS A 10 1.08 -11.53 3.81
N ALA A 11 1.15 -10.21 3.87
CA ALA A 11 -0.04 -9.37 3.76
C ALA A 11 -0.82 -9.80 2.50
N GLU A 12 -2.12 -9.96 2.62
CA GLU A 12 -2.98 -10.29 1.48
C GLU A 12 -2.96 -9.09 0.52
N THR A 13 -2.56 -9.33 -0.73
CA THR A 13 -2.52 -8.31 -1.77
C THR A 13 -3.64 -8.55 -2.78
N VAL A 14 -4.32 -7.47 -3.14
CA VAL A 14 -5.39 -7.47 -4.16
C VAL A 14 -5.05 -6.47 -5.25
N VAL A 15 -5.41 -6.80 -6.49
CA VAL A 15 -5.21 -5.93 -7.65
C VAL A 15 -6.46 -5.07 -7.83
N VAL A 16 -6.28 -3.76 -7.74
CA VAL A 16 -7.32 -2.76 -8.02
C VAL A 16 -7.02 -2.10 -9.36
N LYS A 17 -8.00 -2.06 -10.27
CA LYS A 17 -7.90 -1.34 -11.55
C LYS A 17 -8.63 0.00 -11.44
N GLY A 18 -8.00 1.06 -11.93
CA GLY A 18 -8.57 2.41 -11.96
C GLY A 18 -8.01 3.22 -13.13
N THR A 19 -8.63 4.37 -13.38
CA THR A 19 -8.18 5.34 -14.39
C THR A 19 -7.55 6.55 -13.70
N ILE A 20 -6.47 7.05 -14.31
CA ILE A 20 -5.80 8.29 -13.91
C ILE A 20 -5.56 9.13 -15.16
N THR A 21 -5.35 10.43 -14.97
CA THR A 21 -4.95 11.33 -16.06
C THR A 21 -3.50 11.05 -16.49
N SER A 22 -3.14 11.47 -17.71
CA SER A 22 -1.77 11.36 -18.20
C SER A 22 -0.77 12.10 -17.32
N ASP A 23 -1.14 13.28 -16.81
CA ASP A 23 -0.26 14.09 -15.95
C ASP A 23 0.01 13.39 -14.61
N GLN A 24 -1.02 12.78 -14.02
CA GLN A 24 -0.85 11.95 -12.81
C GLN A 24 0.06 10.75 -13.08
N ARG A 25 -0.08 10.11 -14.25
CA ARG A 25 0.81 9.00 -14.61
C ARG A 25 2.27 9.45 -14.73
N ASN A 26 2.51 10.59 -15.38
CA ASN A 26 3.85 11.14 -15.52
C ASN A 26 4.47 11.47 -14.15
N ALA A 27 3.71 12.14 -13.27
CA ALA A 27 4.15 12.44 -11.91
C ALA A 27 4.45 11.17 -11.09
N ILE A 28 3.64 10.11 -11.23
CA ILE A 28 3.91 8.80 -10.59
C ILE A 28 5.23 8.21 -11.12
N GLY A 29 5.46 8.29 -12.43
CA GLY A 29 6.69 7.81 -13.07
C GLY A 29 7.94 8.50 -12.55
N GLU A 30 7.91 9.83 -12.37
CA GLU A 30 9.01 10.61 -11.81
C GLU A 30 9.34 10.24 -10.35
N LEU A 31 8.37 9.71 -9.60
CA LEU A 31 8.55 9.28 -8.22
C LEU A 31 9.10 7.86 -8.09
N VAL A 32 9.20 7.10 -9.19
CA VAL A 32 9.86 5.79 -9.19
C VAL A 32 11.37 5.99 -8.98
N GLY A 33 11.94 5.24 -8.03
CA GLY A 33 13.32 5.42 -7.56
C GLY A 33 13.47 6.43 -6.42
N VAL A 34 12.51 7.34 -6.25
CA VAL A 34 12.49 8.31 -5.13
C VAL A 34 11.63 7.79 -3.98
N LEU A 35 10.35 7.48 -4.27
CA LEU A 35 9.37 7.06 -3.27
C LEU A 35 9.21 5.53 -3.25
N GLY A 36 9.41 4.85 -4.37
CA GLY A 36 9.18 3.42 -4.50
C GLY A 36 9.91 2.75 -5.67
N SER A 37 9.87 1.42 -5.72
CA SER A 37 10.60 0.63 -6.72
C SER A 37 9.84 0.35 -8.02
N SER A 38 8.55 0.67 -8.06
CA SER A 38 7.68 0.56 -9.24
C SER A 38 6.50 1.52 -9.13
N GLU A 39 5.80 1.77 -10.24
CA GLU A 39 4.57 2.59 -10.23
C GLU A 39 3.54 2.07 -9.21
N GLN A 40 3.38 0.74 -9.07
CA GLN A 40 2.45 0.15 -8.12
C GLN A 40 2.85 0.42 -6.66
N ASP A 41 4.14 0.33 -6.34
CA ASP A 41 4.67 0.63 -5.00
C ASP A 41 4.46 2.12 -4.67
N VAL A 42 4.75 3.00 -5.63
CA VAL A 42 4.53 4.44 -5.49
C VAL A 42 3.05 4.75 -5.24
N VAL A 43 2.15 4.22 -6.07
CA VAL A 43 0.70 4.38 -5.91
C VAL A 43 0.24 3.82 -4.57
N GLY A 44 0.72 2.64 -4.17
CA GLY A 44 0.39 2.04 -2.88
C GLY A 44 0.78 2.93 -1.70
N LYS A 45 1.96 3.56 -1.76
CA LYS A 45 2.43 4.50 -0.72
C LYS A 45 1.62 5.79 -0.69
N ILE A 46 1.31 6.38 -1.85
CA ILE A 46 0.45 7.56 -1.95
C ILE A 46 -0.93 7.27 -1.35
N LEU A 47 -1.55 6.16 -1.74
CA LEU A 47 -2.85 5.73 -1.20
C LEU A 47 -2.77 5.48 0.31
N THR A 48 -1.71 4.82 0.80
CA THR A 48 -1.52 4.57 2.23
C THR A 48 -1.44 5.87 3.02
N LEU A 49 -0.65 6.85 2.54
CA LEU A 49 -0.51 8.16 3.18
C LEU A 49 -1.84 8.91 3.19
N TRP A 50 -2.56 8.93 2.06
CA TRP A 50 -3.87 9.56 1.98
C TRP A 50 -4.86 8.92 2.96
N LEU A 51 -5.01 7.60 2.93
CA LEU A 51 -5.90 6.87 3.84
C LEU A 51 -5.53 7.05 5.32
N TYR A 52 -4.24 7.17 5.63
CA TYR A 52 -3.79 7.48 6.98
C TYR A 52 -4.20 8.89 7.40
N ASN A 53 -3.99 9.90 6.54
CA ASN A 53 -4.32 11.29 6.83
C ASN A 53 -5.83 11.48 7.06
N GLU A 54 -6.65 10.89 6.20
CA GLU A 54 -8.11 10.86 6.31
C GLU A 54 -8.61 10.08 7.54
N GLY A 55 -7.75 9.25 8.13
CA GLY A 55 -8.05 8.51 9.35
C GLY A 55 -8.57 7.09 9.14
N PHE A 56 -8.71 6.63 7.90
CA PHE A 56 -9.08 5.23 7.60
C PHE A 56 -8.06 4.22 8.14
N LEU A 57 -6.77 4.59 8.21
CA LEU A 57 -5.71 3.72 8.74
C LEU A 57 -5.18 4.14 10.12
N LYS A 58 -5.74 5.17 10.78
CA LYS A 58 -5.27 5.65 12.10
C LYS A 58 -5.39 4.58 13.20
N ASN A 59 -6.25 3.58 13.02
CA ASN A 59 -6.51 2.51 13.98
C ASN A 59 -5.71 1.21 13.74
N ILE A 60 -4.75 1.16 12.80
CA ILE A 60 -3.87 -0.03 12.61
C ILE A 60 -2.74 -0.07 13.68
N LYS A 61 -2.97 0.54 14.85
CA LYS A 61 -2.23 0.29 16.09
C LYS A 61 -3.17 -0.38 17.07
N GLY A 62 -3.46 -1.65 16.82
CA GLY A 62 -4.27 -2.44 17.73
C GLY A 62 -4.75 -3.72 17.07
N GLY A 63 -3.97 -4.79 17.20
CA GLY A 63 -4.57 -6.11 17.18
C GLY A 63 -5.63 -6.18 18.28
N THR A 64 -6.89 -6.04 17.91
CA THR A 64 -8.05 -6.53 18.67
C THR A 64 -8.20 -8.00 18.32
N LYS A 65 -7.74 -8.88 19.22
CA LYS A 65 -8.54 -9.62 20.22
C LYS A 65 -9.48 -10.62 19.57
#